data_AF-A0A928ZXI4-F1
#
_entry.id   AF-A0A928ZXI4-F1
#
_cell.length_a   1.000
_cell.length_b   1.000
_cell.length_c   1.000
_cell.angle_alpha   90.00
_cell.angle_beta   90.00
_cell.angle_gamma   90.00
#
_symmetry.space_group_name_H-M   'P 1'
#
loop_
_entity.id
_entity.type
_entity.pdbx_description
1 polymer ?
#
loop_
_entity_poly.entity_id
_entity_poly.type
_entity_poly.pdbx_seq_one_letter_code
_entity_poly.pdbx_strand_id
1 'polypeptide(L)' 'MDSSPLKKLREELNMSQEGFARHIGTSGRTISRWERGDSVPSFTIPQMKALDELLRAHGKTLQDLPDSFATEL' A
#
# COMPACT_ATOMS: atom_id res chain seq x y z
N MET A 1 6.30 -6.86 17.09
CA MET A 1 5.13 -7.01 16.20
C MET A 1 5.52 -6.39 14.89
N ASP A 2 5.85 -7.22 13.91
CA ASP A 2 6.35 -6.77 12.63
C ASP A 2 5.31 -5.92 11.89
N SER A 3 5.76 -4.79 11.35
CA SER A 3 4.92 -3.87 10.60
C SER A 3 4.42 -4.55 9.31
N SER A 4 3.13 -4.42 8.98
CA SER A 4 2.53 -4.95 7.74
C SER A 4 3.38 -4.57 6.52
N PRO A 5 3.55 -5.46 5.51
CA PRO A 5 4.33 -5.14 4.31
C PRO A 5 3.81 -3.89 3.58
N LEU A 6 2.49 -3.63 3.61
CA LEU A 6 1.92 -2.42 3.03
C LEU A 6 2.34 -1.16 3.82
N LYS A 7 2.38 -1.26 5.15
CA LYS A 7 2.83 -0.17 6.01
C LYS A 7 4.29 0.16 5.76
N LYS A 8 5.15 -0.86 5.65
CA LYS A 8 6.58 -0.69 5.31
C LYS A 8 6.74 0.04 3.97
N LEU A 9 6.05 -0.42 2.92
CA LEU A 9 6.07 0.24 1.62
C LEU A 9 5.63 1.72 1.73
N ARG A 10 4.53 2.01 2.40
CA ARG A 10 4.03 3.38 2.56
C ARG A 10 5.04 4.29 3.27
N GLU A 11 5.68 3.76 4.32
CA GLU A 11 6.69 4.49 5.10
C GLU A 11 7.97 4.72 4.29
N GLU A 12 8.40 3.75 3.47
CA GLU A 12 9.51 3.92 2.52
C GLU A 12 9.23 5.01 1.47
N LEU A 13 7.96 5.15 1.06
CA LEU A 13 7.49 6.21 0.16
C LEU A 13 7.28 7.56 0.90
N ASN A 14 7.58 7.64 2.20
CA ASN A 14 7.39 8.83 3.05
C ASN A 14 5.95 9.39 3.04
N MET A 15 4.95 8.51 2.98
CA MET A 15 3.54 8.93 2.92
C MET A 15 2.79 8.69 4.21
N SER A 16 1.83 9.58 4.53
CA SER A 16 0.80 9.30 5.53
C SER A 16 -0.24 8.31 4.98
N GLN A 17 -1.01 7.65 5.87
CA GLN A 17 -2.11 6.76 5.45
C GLN A 17 -3.12 7.49 4.54
N GLU A 18 -3.48 8.74 4.88
CA GLU A 18 -4.40 9.56 4.08
C GLU A 18 -3.80 9.99 2.74
N GLY A 19 -2.51 10.33 2.71
CA GLY A 19 -1.81 10.69 1.47
C GLY A 19 -1.75 9.52 0.50
N PHE A 20 -1.35 8.36 1.01
CA PHE A 20 -1.30 7.12 0.23
C PHE A 20 -2.69 6.73 -0.27
N ALA A 21 -3.70 6.74 0.60
CA ALA A 21 -5.08 6.43 0.23
C ALA A 21 -5.61 7.32 -0.89
N ARG A 22 -5.37 8.63 -0.80
CA ARG A 22 -5.80 9.60 -1.81
C ARG A 22 -5.15 9.34 -3.16
N HIS A 23 -3.86 9.03 -3.18
CA HIS A 23 -3.16 8.71 -4.42
C HIS A 23 -3.69 7.42 -5.06
N ILE A 24 -3.89 6.38 -4.26
CA ILE A 24 -4.43 5.10 -4.74
C ILE A 24 -5.89 5.21 -5.18
N GLY A 25 -6.67 6.15 -4.63
CA GLY A 25 -8.11 6.24 -4.87
C GLY A 25 -8.91 5.33 -3.93
N THR A 26 -8.58 5.37 -2.64
CA THR A 26 -9.29 4.69 -1.54
C THR A 26 -9.38 5.62 -0.32
N SER A 27 -9.88 5.12 0.81
CA SER A 27 -9.96 5.87 2.07
C SER A 27 -8.79 5.54 3.00
N GLY A 28 -8.34 6.51 3.81
CA GLY A 28 -7.34 6.24 4.85
C GLY A 28 -7.80 5.17 5.84
N ARG A 29 -9.10 5.07 6.12
CA ARG A 29 -9.70 3.98 6.91
C ARG A 29 -9.45 2.60 6.30
N THR A 30 -9.53 2.48 4.97
CA THR A 30 -9.24 1.22 4.25
C THR A 30 -7.77 0.84 4.42
N ILE A 31 -6.85 1.78 4.18
CA ILE A 31 -5.40 1.57 4.39
C ILE A 31 -5.11 1.17 5.83
N SER A 32 -5.72 1.85 6.80
CA SER A 32 -5.56 1.58 8.22
C SER A 32 -5.99 0.16 8.61
N ARG A 33 -7.10 -0.34 8.03
CA ARG A 33 -7.56 -1.73 8.22
C ARG A 33 -6.60 -2.75 7.60
N TRP A 34 -6.14 -2.47 6.39
CA TRP A 34 -5.14 -3.29 5.70
C TRP A 34 -3.84 -3.41 6.50
N GLU A 35 -3.30 -2.28 6.98
CA GLU A 35 -2.05 -2.27 7.75
C GLU A 35 -2.16 -2.95 9.12
N ARG A 36 -3.36 -3.05 9.70
CA ARG A 36 -3.61 -3.80 10.94
C ARG A 36 -3.88 -5.29 10.71
N GLY A 37 -4.05 -5.72 9.45
CA GLY A 37 -4.48 -7.09 9.14
C GLY A 37 -5.97 -7.35 9.35
N ASP A 38 -6.79 -6.31 9.56
CA ASP A 38 -8.26 -6.45 9.71
C ASP A 38 -8.91 -6.97 8.41
N SER A 39 -8.23 -6.81 7.27
CA SER A 39 -8.64 -7.31 5.96
C SER A 39 -7.44 -7.40 5.01
N VAL A 40 -7.50 -8.32 4.04
CA VAL A 40 -6.45 -8.48 3.04
C VAL A 40 -6.53 -7.35 2.01
N PRO A 41 -5.41 -6.68 1.68
CA PRO A 41 -5.37 -5.66 0.64
C PRO A 41 -5.81 -6.23 -0.71
N SER A 42 -6.70 -5.51 -1.38
CA SER A 42 -7.11 -5.81 -2.75
C SER A 42 -7.23 -4.51 -3.54
N PHE A 43 -6.68 -4.51 -4.74
CA PHE A 43 -6.66 -3.36 -5.62
C PHE A 43 -7.52 -3.65 -6.86
N THR A 44 -8.40 -2.71 -7.19
CA THR A 44 -9.03 -2.68 -8.51
C THR A 44 -7.98 -2.32 -9.58
N ILE A 45 -8.28 -2.54 -10.86
CA ILE A 45 -7.37 -2.19 -11.96
C ILE A 45 -6.95 -0.70 -11.94
N PRO A 46 -7.85 0.29 -11.73
CA PRO A 46 -7.45 1.69 -11.60
C PRO A 46 -6.51 1.92 -10.41
N GLN A 47 -6.77 1.31 -9.26
CA GLN A 47 -5.93 1.46 -8.07
C GLN A 47 -4.55 0.82 -8.26
N MET A 48 -4.46 -0.30 -8.99
CA MET A 48 -3.19 -0.92 -9.36
C MET A 48 -2.37 -0.02 -10.29
N LYS A 49 -3.02 0.67 -11.24
CA LYS A 49 -2.35 1.66 -12.09
C LYS A 49 -1.85 2.85 -11.29
N ALA A 50 -2.65 3.35 -10.34
CA ALA A 50 -2.23 4.42 -9.44
C ALA A 50 -1.04 3.99 -8.55
N LEU A 51 -1.02 2.75 -8.09
CA LEU A 51 0.13 2.20 -7.37
C LEU A 51 1.39 2.14 -8.25
N ASP A 52 1.29 1.65 -9.49
CA ASP A 52 2.42 1.63 -10.43
C ASP A 52 2.97 3.04 -10.71
N GLU A 53 2.11 4.02 -10.92
CA GLU A 53 2.50 5.42 -11.09
C GLU A 53 3.24 5.96 -9.85
N LEU A 54 2.71 5.70 -8.66
CA LEU A 54 3.33 6.10 -7.40
C LEU A 54 4.72 5.49 -7.23
N LEU A 55 4.88 4.19 -7.50
CA LEU A 55 6.15 3.49 -7.39
C LEU A 55 7.18 4.08 -8.35
N ARG A 56 6.79 4.33 -9.61
CA ARG A 56 7.67 4.94 -10.61
C ARG A 56 8.16 6.33 -10.20
N ALA A 57 7.29 7.13 -9.58
CA ALA A 57 7.67 8.44 -9.05
C ALA A 57 8.73 8.36 -7.94
N HIS A 58 8.91 7.19 -7.33
CA HIS A 58 9.90 6.91 -6.28
C HIS A 58 11.03 5.98 -6.76
N GLY A 59 11.19 5.79 -8.07
CA GLY A 59 12.24 4.95 -8.64
C GLY A 59 12.07 3.44 -8.35
N LYS A 60 10.86 3.01 -8.03
CA LYS A 60 10.47 1.61 -7.80
C LYS A 60 9.54 1.12 -8.91
N THR A 61 9.30 -0.18 -8.92
CA THR A 61 8.42 -0.88 -9.84
C THR A 61 7.57 -1.91 -9.10
N LEU A 62 6.57 -2.49 -9.79
CA LEU A 62 5.78 -3.59 -9.24
C LEU A 62 6.64 -4.82 -8.87
N GLN A 63 7.82 -4.99 -9.45
CA GLN A 63 8.72 -6.11 -9.14
C GLN A 63 9.43 -5.95 -7.79
N ASP A 64 9.45 -4.73 -7.23
CA ASP A 64 10.03 -4.45 -5.91
C ASP A 64 9.03 -4.70 -4.77
N LEU A 65 7.78 -5.01 -5.12
CA LEU A 65 6.72 -5.29 -4.15
C LEU A 65 6.86 -6.72 -3.58
N PRO A 66 6.42 -6.94 -2.33
CA PRO A 66 6.26 -8.29 -1.83
C PRO A 66 5.15 -9.01 -2.60
N ASP A 67 5.22 -10.34 -2.66
CA ASP A 67 4.17 -11.19 -3.26
C ASP A 67 2.82 -11.09 -2.53
N SER A 68 2.84 -10.61 -1.27
CA SER A 68 1.65 -10.41 -0.45
C SER A 68 1.78 -9.18 0.46
N PHE A 69 0.68 -8.45 0.60
CA PHE A 69 0.52 -7.43 1.62
C PHE A 69 -0.26 -7.91 2.85
N ALA A 70 -0.64 -9.19 2.92
CA ALA A 70 -1.24 -9.75 4.12
C ALA A 70 -0.24 -9.69 5.28
N THR A 71 -0.70 -9.32 6.47
CA THR A 71 0.11 -9.42 7.69
C THR A 71 0.25 -10.90 8.04
N GLU A 72 1.48 -11.39 8.19
CA GLU A 72 1.73 -12.74 8.73
C GLU A 72 1.36 -12.76 10.22
N LEU A 73 0.55 -13.74 10.63
CA LEU A 73 0.12 -13.96 12.01
C LEU A 73 1.22 -14.61 12.85
#